data_AF-A0A0C5BU91-F1
#
_entry.id   AF-A0A0C5BU91-F1
#
_cell.length_a   1.000
_cell.length_b   1.000
_cell.length_c   1.000
_cell.angle_alpha   90.00
_cell.angle_beta   90.00
_cell.angle_gamma   90.00
#
_symmetry.space_group_name_H-M   'P 1'
#
loop_
_entity.id
_entity.type
_entity.pdbx_description
1 polymer ?
#
loop_
_entity_poly.entity_id
_entity_poly.type
_entity_poly.pdbx_seq_one_letter_code
_entity_poly.pdbx_strand_id
1 'polypeptide(L)' 'MTKTISCSDAGKDCKWSASSDSEEELMKKVTEHVLAEHKEIELNAESISSIKSLIKEI' A
#
# COMPACT_ATOMS: atom_id res chain seq x y z
N MET A 1 -5.92 -15.89 4.96
CA MET A 1 -5.76 -14.76 5.89
C MET A 1 -5.81 -13.53 5.03
N THR A 2 -6.69 -12.60 5.36
CA THR A 2 -6.90 -11.42 4.53
C THR A 2 -5.82 -10.40 4.90
N LYS A 3 -5.10 -9.89 3.90
CA LYS A 3 -4.07 -8.87 4.07
C LYS A 3 -4.71 -7.49 3.93
N THR A 4 -4.29 -6.55 4.76
CA THR A 4 -4.82 -5.18 4.78
C THR A 4 -3.70 -4.16 4.91
N ILE A 5 -3.87 -2.98 4.31
CA ILE A 5 -2.94 -1.86 4.39
C ILE A 5 -3.69 -0.54 4.36
N SER A 6 -3.22 0.44 5.13
CA SER A 6 -3.75 1.80 5.11
C SER A 6 -2.62 2.81 4.88
N CYS A 7 -2.90 3.89 4.17
CA CYS A 7 -1.92 4.97 3.98
C CYS A 7 -1.51 5.63 5.32
N SER A 8 -2.39 5.60 6.32
CA SER A 8 -2.06 5.99 7.70
C SER A 8 -0.90 5.16 8.29
N ASP A 9 -0.80 3.88 7.94
CA ASP A 9 0.31 3.02 8.39
C ASP A 9 1.63 3.46 7.77
N ALA A 10 1.59 4.08 6.58
CA ALA A 10 2.75 4.68 5.91
C ALA A 10 3.02 6.13 6.38
N GLY A 11 2.28 6.65 7.37
CA GLY A 11 2.46 8.01 7.89
C GLY A 11 2.04 9.11 6.92
N LYS A 12 1.22 8.80 5.91
CA LYS A 12 0.67 9.77 4.96
C LYS A 12 -0.67 10.29 5.47
N ASP A 13 -0.94 11.58 5.26
CA ASP A 13 -2.27 12.19 5.51
C ASP A 13 -3.24 11.80 4.39
N CYS A 14 -3.50 10.49 4.27
CA CYS A 14 -4.39 9.92 3.28
C CYS A 14 -5.22 8.82 3.95
N LYS A 15 -6.55 8.89 3.75
CA LYS A 15 -7.52 7.97 4.36
C LYS A 15 -7.74 6.69 3.56
N TRP A 16 -6.93 6.46 2.53
CA TRP A 16 -7.06 5.28 1.69
C TRP A 16 -6.60 4.03 2.44
N SER A 17 -7.36 2.96 2.27
CA SER A 17 -7.05 1.64 2.80
C SER A 17 -7.59 0.57 1.86
N ALA A 18 -6.90 -0.55 1.77
CA ALA A 18 -7.32 -1.69 0.97
C ALA A 18 -7.10 -3.00 1.71
N SER A 19 -7.90 -3.99 1.34
CA SER A 19 -7.73 -5.38 1.75
C SER A 19 -7.80 -6.33 0.55
N SER A 20 -7.13 -7.47 0.68
CA SER A 20 -7.06 -8.52 -0.33
C SER A 20 -6.55 -9.83 0.28
N ASP A 21 -6.91 -10.97 -0.29
CA ASP A 21 -6.38 -12.26 0.14
C ASP A 21 -4.95 -12.54 -0.41
N SER A 22 -4.50 -11.74 -1.38
CA SER A 22 -3.17 -11.83 -1.98
C SER A 22 -2.40 -10.52 -1.82
N GLU A 23 -1.13 -10.63 -1.43
CA GLU A 23 -0.21 -9.50 -1.40
C GLU A 23 -0.07 -8.86 -2.79
N GLU A 24 -0.04 -9.67 -3.85
CA GLU A 24 0.12 -9.17 -5.23
C GLU A 24 -1.06 -8.28 -5.64
N GLU A 25 -2.28 -8.72 -5.34
CA GLU A 25 -3.50 -7.94 -5.60
C GLU A 25 -3.58 -6.69 -4.72
N LEU A 26 -3.12 -6.77 -3.47
CA LEU A 26 -3.03 -5.61 -2.59
C LEU A 26 -2.03 -4.58 -3.13
N MET A 27 -0.86 -5.04 -3.58
CA MET A 27 0.19 -4.18 -4.13
C MET A 27 -0.22 -3.52 -5.45
N LYS A 28 -1.02 -4.18 -6.29
CA LYS A 28 -1.63 -3.53 -7.48
C LYS A 28 -2.49 -2.34 -7.06
N LYS A 29 -3.42 -2.55 -6.12
CA LYS A 29 -4.30 -1.47 -5.61
C LYS A 29 -3.50 -0.32 -5.01
N VAL A 30 -2.46 -0.62 -4.24
CA VAL A 30 -1.56 0.40 -3.66
C VAL A 30 -0.82 1.16 -4.77
N THR A 31 -0.29 0.45 -5.75
CA THR A 31 0.43 1.06 -6.88
C THR A 31 -0.46 2.02 -7.66
N GLU A 32 -1.66 1.58 -8.01
CA GLU A 32 -2.65 2.42 -8.70
C GLU A 32 -3.01 3.65 -7.87
N HIS A 33 -3.23 3.48 -6.56
CA HIS A 33 -3.54 4.59 -5.66
C HIS A 33 -2.39 5.61 -5.58
N VAL A 34 -1.15 5.15 -5.41
CA VAL A 34 0.03 6.01 -5.33
C VAL A 34 0.24 6.78 -6.63
N LEU A 35 0.10 6.12 -7.79
CA LEU A 35 0.22 6.78 -9.09
C LEU A 35 -0.89 7.82 -9.36
N ALA A 36 -2.08 7.63 -8.77
CA ALA A 36 -3.19 8.56 -8.91
C ALA A 36 -3.08 9.76 -7.96
N GLU A 37 -2.90 9.51 -6.66
CA GLU A 37 -3.04 10.50 -5.58
C GLU A 37 -1.70 10.99 -5.04
N HIS A 38 -0.65 10.19 -5.16
CA HIS A 38 0.67 10.46 -4.58
C HIS A 38 1.78 10.40 -5.64
N LYS A 39 1.59 11.12 -6.76
CA LYS A 39 2.53 11.17 -7.91
C LYS A 39 3.95 11.59 -7.57
N GLU A 40 4.14 12.23 -6.42
CA GLU A 40 5.44 12.60 -5.85
C GLU A 40 6.23 11.41 -5.26
N ILE A 41 5.54 10.29 -4.95
CA ILE A 41 6.16 9.09 -4.41
C ILE A 41 6.67 8.24 -5.57
N GLU A 42 7.98 8.07 -5.61
CA GLU A 42 8.60 7.14 -6.54
C GLU A 42 8.46 5.69 -6.03
N LEU A 43 7.71 4.87 -6.76
CA LEU A 43 7.57 3.44 -6.46
C LEU A 43 8.81 2.67 -6.92
N ASN A 44 9.87 2.74 -6.12
CA ASN A 44 11.07 1.94 -6.26
C ASN A 44 11.05 0.71 -5.34
N ALA A 45 12.05 -0.16 -5.47
CA ALA A 45 12.12 -1.42 -4.71
C ALA A 45 12.13 -1.21 -3.18
N GLU A 46 12.76 -0.12 -2.71
CA GLU A 46 12.80 0.23 -1.29
C GLU A 46 11.40 0.62 -0.79
N SER A 47 10.74 1.55 -1.49
CA SER A 47 9.38 1.99 -1.17
C SER A 47 8.39 0.83 -1.19
N ILE A 48 8.50 -0.06 -2.18
CA ILE A 48 7.69 -1.27 -2.27
C ILE A 48 7.95 -2.19 -1.07
N SER A 49 9.20 -2.41 -0.67
CA SER A 49 9.55 -3.22 0.49
C SER A 49 9.00 -2.62 1.80
N SER A 50 9.08 -1.29 1.94
CA SER A 50 8.50 -0.58 3.08
C SER A 50 6.99 -0.73 3.13
N ILE A 51 6.28 -0.53 2.00
CA ILE A 51 4.83 -0.72 1.89
C ILE A 51 4.44 -2.16 2.27
N LYS A 52 5.16 -3.15 1.73
CA LYS A 52 4.90 -4.57 2.06
C LYS A 52 5.07 -4.87 3.54
N SER A 53 6.05 -4.25 4.18
CA SER A 53 6.30 -4.41 5.62
C SER A 53 5.20 -3.82 6.50
N LEU A 54 4.35 -2.95 5.95
CA LEU A 54 3.20 -2.36 6.64
C LEU A 54 1.91 -3.16 6.47
N ILE A 55 1.91 -4.18 5.59
CA ILE A 55 0.75 -5.04 5.38
C ILE A 55 0.51 -5.85 6.65
N LYS A 56 -0.73 -5.79 7.14
CA LYS A 56 -1.19 -6.56 8.30
C LYS A 56 -2.05 -7.72 7.83
N GLU A 57 -1.97 -8.84 8.55
CA GLU A 57 -2.85 -9.99 8.33
C GLU A 57 -3.97 -9.97 9.37
N ILE A 58 -5.20 -10.19 8.90
CA ILE A 58 -6.42 -10.31 9.72
C ILE A 58 -7.19 -11.58 9.40
#